data_AF-A0A1I5F8L0-F1
#
_entry.id   AF-A0A1I5F8L0-F1
#
_cell.length_a   1.000
_cell.length_b   1.000
_cell.length_c   1.000
_cell.angle_alpha   90.00
_cell.angle_beta   90.00
_cell.angle_gamma   90.00
#
_symmetry.space_group_name_H-M   'P 1'
#
loop_
_entity.id
_entity.type
_entity.pdbx_description
1 polymer ?
#
loop_
_entity_poly.entity_id
_entity_poly.type
_entity_poly.pdbx_seq_one_letter_code
_entity_poly.pdbx_strand_id
1 'polypeptide(L)'
;MTDAKTTANEAAHETESRLREGLDTVRETASKVYHDAGDKASEVLEVSREKTKRVVNNLESNPLGILVGGLAVGALAGALLPRSAREKELLAPVGKRLSETLVAATAAAKDAGRSELGELGLTKDNARDQAKGLLEGIVKAVTTAGTAGAKAVSQKPTV
;
A
#
# COMPACT_ATOMS: atom_id res chain seq x y z
N MET A 1 -44.68 -19.22 21.99
CA MET A 1 -43.44 -19.55 21.25
C MET A 1 -43.35 -18.77 19.92
N THR A 2 -44.01 -17.61 19.83
CA THR A 2 -44.26 -16.90 18.56
C THR A 2 -43.52 -15.55 18.51
N ASP A 3 -43.24 -14.93 19.65
CA ASP A 3 -42.60 -13.61 19.73
C ASP A 3 -41.13 -13.59 19.29
N ALA A 4 -40.36 -14.61 19.66
CA ALA A 4 -38.92 -14.67 19.32
C ALA A 4 -38.64 -14.78 17.81
N LYS A 5 -39.58 -15.33 17.04
CA LYS A 5 -39.41 -15.52 15.59
C LYS A 5 -39.73 -14.24 14.80
N THR A 6 -40.63 -13.42 15.32
CA THR A 6 -41.00 -12.12 14.71
C THR A 6 -39.90 -11.09 14.90
N THR A 7 -39.34 -10.97 16.12
CA THR A 7 -38.27 -10.00 16.42
C THR A 7 -36.97 -10.31 15.67
N ALA A 8 -36.65 -11.60 15.47
CA ALA A 8 -35.49 -12.00 14.68
C ALA A 8 -35.64 -11.65 13.18
N ASN A 9 -36.87 -11.72 12.66
CA ASN A 9 -37.16 -11.41 11.25
C ASN A 9 -37.14 -9.90 10.98
N GLU A 10 -37.61 -9.09 11.92
CA GLU A 10 -37.53 -7.61 11.83
C GLU A 10 -36.08 -7.12 11.91
N ALA A 11 -35.28 -7.64 12.86
CA ALA A 11 -33.87 -7.30 12.97
C ALA A 11 -33.06 -7.73 11.72
N ALA A 12 -33.45 -8.84 11.09
CA ALA A 12 -32.87 -9.29 9.83
C ALA A 12 -33.20 -8.33 8.68
N HIS A 13 -34.45 -7.87 8.57
CA HIS A 13 -34.87 -6.91 7.54
C HIS A 13 -34.25 -5.51 7.71
N GLU A 14 -34.09 -5.03 8.94
CA GLU A 14 -33.43 -3.75 9.22
C GLU A 14 -31.92 -3.82 8.92
N THR A 15 -31.30 -4.97 9.18
CA THR A 15 -29.90 -5.21 8.83
C THR A 15 -29.72 -5.32 7.32
N GLU A 16 -30.60 -6.04 6.62
CA GLU A 16 -30.51 -6.24 5.16
C GLU A 16 -30.73 -4.94 4.39
N SER A 17 -31.65 -4.08 4.85
CA SER A 17 -31.90 -2.76 4.25
C SER A 17 -30.69 -1.83 4.41
N ARG A 18 -30.11 -1.74 5.62
CA ARG A 18 -28.87 -0.96 5.85
C ARG A 18 -27.67 -1.53 5.07
N LEU A 19 -27.62 -2.85 4.88
CA LEU A 19 -26.57 -3.49 4.10
C LEU A 19 -26.70 -3.17 2.61
N ARG A 20 -27.92 -3.18 2.06
CA ARG A 20 -28.18 -2.81 0.66
C ARG A 20 -27.86 -1.34 0.40
N GLU A 21 -28.27 -0.45 1.29
CA GLU A 21 -28.00 0.99 1.16
C GLU A 21 -26.49 1.31 1.23
N GLY A 22 -25.76 0.64 2.13
CA GLY A 22 -24.30 0.72 2.20
C GLY A 22 -23.61 0.11 0.98
N LEU A 23 -24.12 -1.01 0.46
CA LEU A 23 -23.59 -1.66 -0.75
C LEU A 23 -23.79 -0.81 -2.00
N ASP A 24 -24.95 -0.16 -2.14
CA ASP A 24 -25.22 0.73 -3.28
C ASP A 24 -24.33 1.97 -3.22
N THR A 25 -24.09 2.53 -2.03
CA THR A 25 -23.17 3.68 -1.84
C THR A 25 -21.72 3.31 -2.19
N VAL A 26 -21.25 2.12 -1.77
CA VAL A 26 -19.93 1.60 -2.11
C VAL A 26 -19.83 1.31 -3.60
N ARG A 27 -20.87 0.71 -4.19
CA ARG A 27 -20.92 0.40 -5.62
C ARG A 27 -20.92 1.65 -6.48
N GLU A 28 -21.62 2.70 -6.08
CA GLU A 28 -21.64 3.99 -6.77
C GLU A 28 -20.30 4.73 -6.64
N THR A 29 -19.70 4.71 -5.44
CA THR A 29 -18.38 5.31 -5.22
C THR A 29 -17.30 4.55 -6.00
N ALA A 30 -17.35 3.22 -5.97
CA ALA A 30 -16.45 2.37 -6.73
C ALA A 30 -16.65 2.58 -8.23
N SER A 31 -17.88 2.65 -8.76
CA SER A 31 -18.12 2.83 -10.19
C SER A 31 -17.66 4.20 -10.71
N LYS A 32 -17.80 5.26 -9.92
CA LYS A 32 -17.26 6.60 -10.23
C LYS A 32 -15.73 6.61 -10.25
N VAL A 33 -15.09 6.02 -9.23
CA VAL A 33 -13.62 5.97 -9.14
C VAL A 33 -13.04 5.03 -10.20
N TYR A 34 -13.69 3.90 -10.52
CA TYR A 34 -13.22 2.97 -11.54
C TYR A 34 -13.28 3.55 -12.96
N HIS A 35 -14.32 4.33 -13.29
CA HIS A 35 -14.39 4.99 -14.61
C HIS A 35 -13.29 6.06 -14.74
N ASP A 36 -13.16 6.97 -13.76
CA ASP A 36 -12.14 8.03 -13.79
C ASP A 36 -10.70 7.48 -13.71
N ALA A 37 -10.49 6.40 -12.94
CA ALA A 37 -9.20 5.74 -12.84
C ALA A 37 -8.89 4.90 -14.10
N GLY A 38 -9.89 4.31 -14.75
CA GLY A 38 -9.73 3.51 -15.96
C GLY A 38 -9.20 4.32 -17.14
N ASP A 39 -9.73 5.53 -17.34
CA ASP A 39 -9.31 6.42 -18.42
C ASP A 39 -7.90 7.00 -18.21
N LYS A 40 -7.51 7.28 -16.96
CA LYS A 40 -6.12 7.67 -16.63
C LYS A 40 -5.16 6.48 -16.63
N ALA A 41 -5.65 5.31 -16.23
CA ALA A 41 -4.84 4.10 -16.19
C ALA A 41 -4.48 3.65 -17.61
N SER A 42 -5.37 3.77 -18.59
CA SER A 42 -5.11 3.37 -19.97
C SER A 42 -3.96 4.18 -20.60
N GLU A 43 -3.95 5.50 -20.42
CA GLU A 43 -2.87 6.40 -20.88
C GLU A 43 -1.52 6.05 -20.23
N VAL A 44 -1.52 5.80 -18.92
CA VAL A 44 -0.31 5.41 -18.18
C VAL A 44 0.12 3.97 -18.51
N LEU A 45 -0.82 3.07 -18.79
CA LEU A 45 -0.56 1.67 -19.12
C LEU A 45 0.10 1.52 -20.50
N GLU A 46 -0.25 2.36 -21.47
CA GLU A 46 0.41 2.36 -22.78
C GLU A 46 1.88 2.79 -22.66
N VAL A 47 2.15 3.90 -21.96
CA VAL A 47 3.52 4.35 -21.65
C VAL A 47 4.26 3.34 -20.76
N SER A 48 3.54 2.67 -19.86
CA SER A 48 4.11 1.67 -18.98
C SER A 48 4.42 0.38 -19.71
N ARG A 49 3.65 -0.11 -20.69
CA ARG A 49 3.94 -1.37 -21.41
C ARG A 49 5.31 -1.35 -22.08
N GLU A 50 5.67 -0.21 -22.67
CA GLU A 50 6.99 -0.05 -23.31
C GLU A 50 8.13 0.00 -22.29
N LYS A 51 7.88 0.61 -21.12
CA LYS A 51 8.82 0.57 -19.98
C LYS A 51 8.88 -0.79 -19.30
N THR A 52 7.77 -1.52 -19.21
CA THR A 52 7.66 -2.84 -18.59
C THR A 52 8.45 -3.86 -19.38
N LYS A 53 8.44 -3.82 -20.72
CA LYS A 53 9.33 -4.66 -21.54
C LYS A 53 10.81 -4.40 -21.21
N ARG A 54 11.17 -3.15 -20.96
CA ARG A 54 12.53 -2.75 -20.57
C ARG A 54 12.83 -3.13 -19.11
N VAL A 55 11.86 -3.09 -18.21
CA VAL A 55 11.99 -3.54 -16.81
C VAL A 55 12.15 -5.05 -16.72
N VAL A 56 11.42 -5.84 -17.52
CA VAL A 56 11.57 -7.31 -17.56
C VAL A 56 12.96 -7.69 -18.06
N ASN A 57 13.48 -7.01 -19.09
CA ASN A 57 14.85 -7.24 -19.56
C ASN A 57 15.93 -6.72 -18.60
N ASN A 58 15.64 -5.69 -17.80
CA ASN A 58 16.55 -5.15 -16.77
C ASN A 58 16.36 -5.78 -15.38
N LEU A 59 15.41 -6.69 -15.24
CA LEU A 59 15.09 -7.36 -13.97
C LEU A 59 16.28 -8.18 -13.47
N GLU A 60 17.01 -8.75 -14.42
CA GLU A 60 18.26 -9.47 -14.21
C GLU A 60 19.39 -8.54 -13.73
N SER A 61 19.31 -7.24 -14.04
CA SER A 61 20.38 -6.28 -13.77
C SER A 61 20.17 -5.46 -12.50
N ASN A 62 18.95 -5.34 -11.98
CA ASN A 62 18.66 -4.56 -10.78
C ASN A 62 17.50 -5.15 -9.94
N PRO A 63 17.77 -6.19 -9.12
CA PRO A 63 16.76 -6.84 -8.29
C PRO A 63 16.15 -5.90 -7.23
N LEU A 64 16.85 -4.83 -6.85
CA LEU A 64 16.35 -3.85 -5.88
C LEU A 64 15.12 -3.10 -6.40
N GLY A 65 14.99 -2.94 -7.72
CA GLY A 65 13.85 -2.25 -8.34
C GLY A 65 12.51 -2.95 -8.07
N ILE A 66 12.49 -4.29 -8.07
CA ILE A 66 11.29 -5.08 -7.73
C ILE A 66 10.94 -4.91 -6.27
N LEU A 67 11.94 -4.96 -5.37
CA LEU A 67 11.69 -4.87 -3.94
C LEU A 67 11.06 -3.52 -3.58
N VAL A 68 11.64 -2.42 -4.08
CA VAL A 68 11.12 -1.06 -3.86
C VAL A 68 9.75 -0.89 -4.52
N GLY A 69 9.58 -1.37 -5.76
CA GLY A 69 8.30 -1.31 -6.47
C GLY A 69 7.19 -2.09 -5.77
N GLY A 70 7.50 -3.30 -5.30
CA GLY A 70 6.57 -4.16 -4.57
C GLY A 70 6.18 -3.57 -3.21
N LEU A 71 7.13 -2.97 -2.49
CA LEU A 71 6.84 -2.25 -1.24
C LEU A 71 5.96 -1.03 -1.47
N ALA A 72 6.24 -0.22 -2.48
CA ALA A 72 5.44 0.96 -2.79
C ALA A 72 4.01 0.57 -3.20
N VAL A 73 3.85 -0.41 -4.08
CA VAL A 73 2.53 -0.92 -4.50
C VAL A 73 1.79 -1.54 -3.32
N GLY A 74 2.46 -2.36 -2.51
CA GLY A 74 1.88 -2.99 -1.33
C GLY A 74 1.44 -1.98 -0.27
N ALA A 75 2.22 -0.93 -0.03
CA ALA A 75 1.87 0.15 0.90
C ALA A 75 0.67 0.95 0.41
N LEU A 76 0.62 1.30 -0.88
CA LEU A 76 -0.52 1.99 -1.48
C LEU A 76 -1.78 1.13 -1.42
N ALA A 77 -1.70 -0.15 -1.81
CA ALA A 77 -2.82 -1.07 -1.73
C ALA A 77 -3.31 -1.24 -0.28
N GLY A 78 -2.39 -1.41 0.67
CA GLY A 78 -2.71 -1.54 2.09
C GLY A 78 -3.29 -0.26 2.72
N ALA A 79 -2.93 0.93 2.21
CA ALA A 79 -3.47 2.20 2.67
C ALA A 79 -4.85 2.50 2.09
N LEU A 80 -5.11 2.09 0.84
CA LEU A 80 -6.37 2.35 0.14
C LEU A 80 -7.47 1.33 0.45
N LEU A 81 -7.12 0.13 0.91
CA LEU A 81 -8.10 -0.89 1.29
C LEU A 81 -8.58 -0.67 2.74
N PRO A 82 -9.83 -0.22 2.95
CA PRO A 82 -10.36 0.01 4.30
C PRO A 82 -10.53 -1.33 5.02
N ARG A 83 -9.83 -1.51 6.16
CA ARG A 83 -10.04 -2.66 7.04
C ARG A 83 -11.47 -2.66 7.58
N SER A 84 -12.26 -3.67 7.23
CA SER A 84 -13.63 -3.79 7.74
C SER A 84 -13.65 -4.23 9.21
N ALA A 85 -14.69 -3.85 9.95
CA ALA A 85 -14.83 -4.22 11.36
C ALA A 85 -14.99 -5.74 11.56
N ARG A 86 -15.68 -6.41 10.63
CA ARG A 86 -15.82 -7.87 10.58
C ARG A 86 -14.47 -8.57 10.36
N GLU A 87 -13.58 -7.98 9.55
CA GLU A 87 -12.24 -8.50 9.40
C GLU A 87 -11.42 -8.35 10.68
N LYS A 88 -11.56 -7.26 11.43
CA LYS A 88 -10.82 -7.09 12.69
C LYS A 88 -11.21 -8.13 13.74
N GLU A 89 -12.49 -8.49 13.85
CA GLU A 89 -12.93 -9.54 14.79
C GLU A 89 -12.57 -10.95 14.32
N LEU A 90 -12.85 -11.29 13.05
CA LEU A 90 -12.63 -12.64 12.54
C LEU A 90 -11.16 -12.94 12.23
N LEU A 91 -10.40 -11.93 11.79
CA LEU A 91 -8.96 -12.03 11.57
C LEU A 91 -8.14 -11.54 12.76
N ALA A 92 -8.70 -11.26 13.94
CA ALA A 92 -7.91 -10.99 15.14
C ALA A 92 -6.81 -12.06 15.40
N PRO A 93 -7.13 -13.37 15.43
CA PRO A 93 -6.11 -14.41 15.65
C PRO A 93 -5.16 -14.57 14.45
N VAL A 94 -5.65 -14.39 13.22
CA VAL A 94 -4.83 -14.46 12.00
C VAL A 94 -3.87 -13.27 11.91
N GLY A 95 -4.34 -12.08 12.24
CA GLY A 95 -3.57 -10.85 12.28
C GLY A 95 -2.53 -10.87 13.39
N LYS A 96 -2.83 -11.50 14.53
CA LYS A 96 -1.85 -11.73 15.60
C LYS A 96 -0.73 -12.65 15.13
N ARG A 97 -1.07 -13.81 14.55
CA ARG A 97 -0.08 -14.75 13.97
C ARG A 97 0.73 -14.10 12.86
N LEU A 98 0.08 -13.33 11.98
CA LEU A 98 0.76 -12.60 10.92
C LEU A 98 1.73 -11.57 11.50
N SER A 99 1.32 -10.83 12.53
CA SER A 99 2.18 -9.84 13.20
C SER A 99 3.38 -10.51 13.87
N GLU A 100 3.17 -11.63 14.55
CA GLU A 100 4.24 -12.45 15.15
C GLU A 100 5.22 -12.94 14.06
N THR A 101 4.71 -13.47 12.94
CA THR A 101 5.51 -13.89 11.79
C THR A 101 6.28 -12.73 11.18
N LEU A 102 5.66 -11.56 11.02
CA LEU A 102 6.33 -10.36 10.48
C LEU A 102 7.44 -9.89 11.42
N VAL A 103 7.23 -9.89 12.73
CA VAL A 103 8.24 -9.54 13.72
C VAL A 103 9.40 -10.53 13.68
N ALA A 104 9.11 -11.84 13.64
CA ALA A 104 10.13 -12.88 13.55
C ALA A 104 10.93 -12.80 12.23
N ALA A 105 10.25 -12.62 11.10
CA ALA A 105 10.89 -12.46 9.80
C ALA A 105 11.75 -11.19 9.74
N THR A 106 11.27 -10.08 10.31
CA THR A 106 12.03 -8.82 10.37
C THR A 106 13.26 -8.96 11.26
N ALA A 107 13.15 -9.65 12.40
CA ALA A 107 14.28 -9.95 13.25
C ALA A 107 15.31 -10.82 12.53
N ALA A 108 14.88 -11.91 11.90
CA ALA A 108 15.75 -12.80 11.13
C ALA A 108 16.45 -12.09 9.96
N ALA A 109 15.71 -11.27 9.20
CA ALA A 109 16.26 -10.48 8.10
C ALA A 109 17.29 -9.45 8.59
N LYS A 110 17.03 -8.80 9.73
CA LYS A 110 17.95 -7.85 10.36
C LYS A 110 19.22 -8.53 10.86
N ASP A 111 19.11 -9.72 11.43
CA ASP A 111 20.26 -10.48 11.93
C ASP A 111 21.10 -11.04 10.78
N ALA A 112 20.47 -11.64 9.76
CA ALA A 112 21.15 -12.06 8.53
C ALA A 112 21.84 -10.88 7.83
N GLY A 113 21.13 -9.76 7.66
CA GLY A 113 21.71 -8.56 7.06
C GLY A 113 22.87 -7.99 7.86
N ARG A 114 22.83 -8.04 9.20
CA ARG A 114 23.97 -7.63 10.04
C ARG A 114 25.16 -8.57 9.94
N SER A 115 24.92 -9.87 9.80
CA SER A 115 25.98 -10.85 9.59
C SER A 115 26.72 -10.60 8.28
N GLU A 116 25.97 -10.50 7.17
CA GLU A 116 26.51 -10.22 5.83
C GLU A 116 27.26 -8.87 5.77
N LEU A 117 26.70 -7.83 6.40
CA LEU A 117 27.37 -6.52 6.50
C LEU A 117 28.66 -6.60 7.32
N GLY A 118 28.69 -7.42 8.38
CA GLY A 118 29.88 -7.68 9.17
C GLY A 118 30.96 -8.42 8.38
N GLU A 119 30.57 -9.41 7.58
CA GLU A 119 31.46 -10.16 6.69
C GLU A 119 32.03 -9.30 5.55
N LEU A 120 31.25 -8.34 5.06
CA LEU A 120 31.68 -7.33 4.09
C LEU A 120 32.58 -6.24 4.70
N GLY A 121 32.88 -6.29 6.01
CA GLY A 121 33.70 -5.30 6.70
C GLY A 121 33.03 -3.93 6.85
N LEU A 122 31.73 -3.83 6.58
CA LEU A 122 30.94 -2.62 6.77
C LEU A 122 30.62 -2.48 8.26
N THR A 123 31.42 -1.67 8.95
CA THR A 123 31.16 -1.36 10.36
C THR A 123 29.78 -0.70 10.49
N LYS A 124 29.06 -1.06 11.56
CA LYS A 124 27.70 -0.59 11.84
C LYS A 124 27.58 0.94 11.80
N ASP A 125 28.65 1.64 12.17
CA ASP A 125 28.67 3.11 12.20
C ASP A 125 28.78 3.70 10.79
N ASN A 126 29.70 3.22 9.95
CA ASN A 126 29.83 3.67 8.56
C ASN A 126 28.58 3.35 7.72
N ALA A 127 27.99 2.17 7.90
CA ALA A 127 26.75 1.81 7.23
C ALA A 127 25.58 2.72 7.67
N ARG A 128 25.54 3.10 8.95
CA ARG A 128 24.51 3.98 9.49
C ARG A 128 24.65 5.41 9.01
N ASP A 129 25.88 5.90 8.86
CA ASP A 129 26.15 7.24 8.34
C ASP A 129 25.89 7.34 6.84
N GLN A 130 26.23 6.30 6.06
CA GLN A 130 25.82 6.22 4.64
C GLN A 130 24.30 6.15 4.50
N ALA A 131 23.62 5.33 5.31
CA ALA A 131 22.17 5.25 5.29
C ALA A 131 21.52 6.58 5.68
N LYS A 132 22.06 7.31 6.68
CA LYS A 132 21.60 8.65 7.04
C LYS A 132 21.83 9.65 5.91
N GLY A 133 23.00 9.66 5.28
CA GLY A 133 23.30 10.55 4.16
C GLY A 133 22.38 10.32 2.96
N LEU A 134 22.09 9.05 2.65
CA LEU A 134 21.11 8.69 1.62
C LEU A 134 19.70 9.12 2.01
N LEU A 135 19.29 8.87 3.26
CA LEU A 135 17.98 9.26 3.76
C LEU A 135 17.81 10.79 3.75
N GLU A 136 18.80 11.55 4.19
CA GLU A 136 18.81 13.01 4.15
C GLU A 136 18.79 13.52 2.71
N GLY A 137 19.52 12.88 1.79
CA GLY A 137 19.48 13.17 0.37
C GLY A 137 18.08 12.96 -0.23
N ILE A 138 17.42 11.85 0.12
CA ILE A 138 16.04 11.56 -0.28
C ILE A 138 15.07 12.57 0.34
N VAL A 139 15.18 12.87 1.64
CA VAL A 139 14.33 13.84 2.33
C VAL A 139 14.50 15.23 1.72
N LYS A 140 15.74 15.67 1.44
CA LYS A 140 16.02 16.93 0.75
C LYS A 140 15.46 16.93 -0.67
N ALA A 141 15.63 15.85 -1.42
CA ALA A 141 15.09 15.72 -2.78
C ALA A 141 13.56 15.76 -2.78
N VAL A 142 12.89 15.01 -1.90
CA VAL A 142 11.44 15.02 -1.74
C VAL A 142 10.93 16.37 -1.24
N THR A 143 11.64 17.05 -0.35
CA THR A 143 11.25 18.39 0.13
C THR A 143 11.43 19.45 -0.97
N THR A 144 12.51 19.36 -1.75
CA THR A 144 12.79 20.27 -2.87
C THR A 144 11.84 20.04 -4.05
N ALA A 145 11.63 18.78 -4.43
CA ALA A 145 10.66 18.40 -5.45
C ALA A 145 9.21 18.61 -4.97
N GLY A 146 8.94 18.41 -3.68
CA GLY A 146 7.63 18.64 -3.06
C GLY A 146 7.29 20.13 -2.97
N THR A 147 8.25 21.01 -2.70
CA THR A 147 8.03 22.47 -2.72
C THR A 147 7.96 23.03 -4.15
N ALA A 148 8.69 22.46 -5.11
CA ALA A 148 8.55 22.81 -6.53
C ALA A 148 7.24 22.28 -7.13
N GLY A 149 6.86 21.05 -6.80
CA GLY A 149 5.62 20.39 -7.21
C GLY A 149 4.39 21.00 -6.55
N ALA A 150 4.44 21.36 -5.26
CA ALA A 150 3.35 22.09 -4.60
C ALA A 150 3.14 23.47 -5.23
N LYS A 151 4.21 24.18 -5.63
CA LYS A 151 4.09 25.44 -6.39
C LYS A 151 3.50 25.23 -7.79
N ALA A 152 3.88 24.16 -8.50
CA ALA A 152 3.32 23.83 -9.82
C ALA A 152 1.85 23.38 -9.76
N VAL A 153 1.44 22.68 -8.70
CA VAL A 153 0.06 22.24 -8.47
C VAL A 153 -0.84 23.41 -8.03
N SER A 154 -0.30 24.38 -7.25
CA SER A 154 -1.01 25.63 -6.92
C SER A 154 -1.03 26.66 -8.06
N GLN A 155 -0.26 26.46 -9.14
CA GLN A 155 -0.25 27.30 -10.34
C GLN A 155 -0.91 26.64 -11.56
N LYS A 156 -1.87 25.73 -11.37
CA LYS A 156 -2.68 25.26 -12.51
C LYS A 156 -3.41 26.47 -13.13
N PRO A 157 -3.14 26.83 -14.40
CA PRO A 157 -3.89 27.88 -15.07
C PRO A 157 -5.31 27.35 -15.30
N THR A 158 -6.30 28.13 -14.89
CA THR A 158 -7.64 28.06 -15.45
C THR A 158 -7.53 28.36 -16.94
N VAL A 159 -7.70 27.33 -17.76
CA VAL A 159 -8.11 27.45 -19.17
C VAL A 159 -9.54 26.96 -19.28
#